data_AF-A0A7C6XH11-F1
#
_entry.id   AF-A0A7C6XH11-F1
#
_cell.length_a   1.000
_cell.length_b   1.000
_cell.length_c   1.000
_cell.angle_alpha   90.00
_cell.angle_beta   90.00
_cell.angle_gamma   90.00
#
_symmetry.space_group_name_H-M   'P 1'
#
loop_
_entity.id
_entity.type
_entity.pdbx_description
1 polymer ?
#
loop_
_entity_poly.entity_id
_entity_poly.type
_entity_poly.pdbx_seq_one_letter_code
_entity_poly.pdbx_strand_id
1 'polypeptide(L)'
;MNALLADTLRGDTARTLTAGRRVLVIGPGVLADAAEAQLAARDGIVTCRSHIPPNVDQIPTLVRACSPQAIVIETSCLASLSNAVVGALCALAPTVLLGTDEDAQRTMEGLRLGARGHVDWPEEAPERLDAAIDAVLAGYAALSPRLTSMITDELQKNAPIEPVALCPQQQRTDAPRVMRRRPAAGTPPEP
;
A
#
# COMPACT_ATOMS: atom_id res chain seq x y z
N MET A 1 -10.84 -8.64 -38.02
CA MET A 1 -11.74 -7.77 -37.23
C MET A 1 -10.92 -7.08 -36.14
N ASN A 2 -9.99 -6.19 -36.54
CA ASN A 2 -8.97 -5.58 -35.67
C ASN A 2 -8.99 -4.05 -35.84
N ALA A 3 -10.07 -3.39 -35.41
CA ALA A 3 -10.17 -1.93 -35.47
C ALA A 3 -10.64 -1.28 -34.15
N LEU A 4 -11.04 -2.06 -33.14
CA LEU A 4 -11.52 -1.52 -31.86
C LEU A 4 -10.47 -1.47 -30.73
N LEU A 5 -9.25 -1.97 -30.96
CA LEU A 5 -8.18 -1.97 -29.95
C LEU A 5 -7.30 -0.72 -30.00
N ALA A 6 -7.45 0.13 -31.01
CA ALA A 6 -6.60 1.31 -31.20
C ALA A 6 -7.07 2.55 -30.41
N ASP A 7 -8.31 2.57 -29.93
CA ASP A 7 -8.89 3.75 -29.26
C ASP A 7 -8.82 3.65 -27.71
N THR A 8 -8.40 2.50 -27.15
CA THR A 8 -8.43 2.22 -25.70
C THR A 8 -7.12 2.56 -24.98
N LEU A 9 -6.09 3.01 -25.71
CA LEU A 9 -4.82 3.46 -25.16
C LEU A 9 -4.51 4.84 -25.72
N ARG A 10 -5.21 5.88 -25.25
CA ARG A 10 -4.79 7.27 -25.50
C ARG A 10 -3.59 7.59 -24.62
N GLY A 11 -2.44 7.12 -25.07
CA GLY A 11 -1.13 7.56 -24.61
C GLY A 11 -0.37 8.06 -25.83
N ASP A 12 -0.07 9.35 -25.83
CA ASP A 12 0.65 10.07 -26.87
C ASP A 12 1.82 9.26 -27.44
N THR A 13 1.76 8.96 -28.74
CA THR A 13 2.80 8.24 -29.46
C THR A 13 4.13 8.99 -29.40
N ALA A 14 5.17 8.29 -28.94
CA ALA A 14 6.57 8.66 -29.14
C ALA A 14 7.00 10.02 -28.55
N ARG A 15 7.03 10.13 -27.22
CA ARG A 15 7.98 11.03 -26.55
C ARG A 15 9.01 10.22 -25.78
N THR A 16 10.27 10.50 -26.12
CA THR A 16 11.52 9.98 -25.59
C THR A 16 11.47 9.69 -24.09
N LEU A 17 11.89 8.47 -23.74
CA LEU A 17 12.14 7.97 -22.39
C LEU A 17 12.84 9.01 -21.50
N THR A 18 12.07 9.75 -20.73
CA THR A 18 12.53 10.41 -19.51
C THR A 18 12.03 9.60 -18.32
N ALA A 19 12.81 9.60 -17.23
CA ALA A 19 12.75 8.68 -16.09
C ALA A 19 11.51 8.87 -15.17
N GLY A 20 10.33 9.03 -15.76
CA GLY A 20 9.07 9.19 -15.06
C GLY A 20 8.47 7.86 -14.60
N ARG A 21 7.78 7.91 -13.47
CA ARG A 21 7.04 6.78 -12.90
C ARG A 21 5.80 6.50 -13.73
N ARG A 22 5.64 5.24 -14.15
CA ARG A 22 4.51 4.84 -15.00
C ARG A 22 3.39 4.28 -14.13
N VAL A 23 2.23 4.93 -14.17
CA VAL A 23 1.06 4.53 -13.38
C VAL A 23 -0.07 4.15 -14.32
N LEU A 24 -0.59 2.93 -14.18
CA LEU A 24 -1.76 2.48 -14.92
C LEU A 24 -3.03 2.73 -14.09
N VAL A 25 -3.99 3.46 -14.65
CA VAL A 25 -5.28 3.76 -14.01
C VAL A 25 -6.40 2.97 -14.69
N ILE A 26 -7.11 2.16 -13.91
CA ILE A 26 -8.16 1.23 -14.38
C ILE A 26 -9.49 1.58 -13.73
N GLY A 27 -10.53 1.73 -14.54
CA GLY A 27 -11.89 2.01 -14.06
C GLY A 27 -12.71 2.77 -15.10
N PRO A 28 -14.04 2.61 -15.19
CA PRO A 28 -14.84 3.36 -16.14
C PRO A 28 -15.35 4.71 -15.60
N GLY A 29 -15.19 4.97 -14.30
CA GLY A 29 -15.89 6.05 -13.60
C GLY A 29 -15.07 7.32 -13.41
N VAL A 30 -15.74 8.30 -12.81
CA VAL A 30 -15.23 9.66 -12.59
C VAL A 30 -14.03 9.69 -11.64
N LEU A 31 -13.90 8.72 -10.74
CA LEU A 31 -12.77 8.62 -9.81
C LEU A 31 -11.50 8.27 -10.56
N ALA A 32 -11.56 7.31 -11.50
CA ALA A 32 -10.42 6.97 -12.32
C ALA A 32 -10.00 8.13 -13.25
N ASP A 33 -10.96 8.89 -13.78
CA ASP A 33 -10.66 10.08 -14.60
C ASP A 33 -10.03 11.20 -13.77
N ALA A 34 -10.53 11.44 -12.56
CA ALA A 34 -9.95 12.41 -11.64
C ALA A 34 -8.53 12.01 -11.18
N ALA A 35 -8.32 10.73 -10.89
CA ALA A 35 -7.01 10.18 -10.53
C ALA A 35 -6.01 10.34 -11.68
N GLU A 36 -6.40 10.02 -12.92
CA GLU A 36 -5.54 10.25 -14.08
C GLU A 36 -5.18 11.73 -14.23
N ALA A 37 -6.17 12.63 -14.16
CA ALA A 37 -5.93 14.06 -14.32
C ALA A 37 -4.96 14.60 -13.25
N GLN A 38 -5.13 14.18 -11.99
CA GLN A 38 -4.23 14.56 -10.91
C GLN A 38 -2.81 14.02 -11.12
N LEU A 39 -2.68 12.74 -11.46
CA LEU A 39 -1.39 12.11 -11.67
C LEU A 39 -0.65 12.68 -12.89
N ALA A 40 -1.38 13.01 -13.96
CA ALA A 40 -0.82 13.63 -15.15
C ALA A 40 -0.36 15.08 -14.91
N ALA A 41 -0.91 15.76 -13.90
CA ALA A 41 -0.46 17.09 -13.50
C ALA A 41 0.86 17.08 -12.72
N ARG A 42 1.41 15.90 -12.40
CA ARG A 42 2.63 15.75 -11.60
C ARG A 42 3.85 15.55 -12.49
N ASP A 43 4.90 16.31 -12.19
CA ASP A 43 6.19 16.13 -12.84
C ASP A 43 6.76 14.73 -12.59
N GLY A 44 7.22 14.08 -13.66
CA GLY A 44 7.83 12.76 -13.57
C GLY A 44 6.84 11.63 -13.31
N ILE A 45 5.54 11.83 -13.56
CA ILE A 45 4.55 10.74 -13.67
C ILE A 45 4.07 10.66 -15.12
N VAL A 46 3.97 9.42 -15.63
CA VAL A 46 3.36 9.12 -16.92
C VAL A 46 2.18 8.19 -16.65
N THR A 47 0.99 8.63 -17.00
CA THR A 47 -0.23 7.85 -16.81
C THR A 47 -0.55 7.03 -18.06
N CYS A 48 -1.12 5.85 -17.84
CA CYS A 48 -1.81 5.07 -18.87
C CYS A 48 -3.21 4.79 -18.37
N ARG A 49 -4.18 4.77 -19.28
CA ARG A 49 -5.59 4.62 -18.93
C ARG A 49 -6.21 3.38 -19.55
N SER A 50 -7.00 2.65 -18.76
CA SER A 50 -7.91 1.62 -19.24
C SER A 50 -9.32 1.87 -18.71
N HIS A 51 -10.18 2.43 -19.57
CA HIS A 51 -11.59 2.67 -19.23
C HIS A 51 -12.41 1.37 -19.17
N ILE A 52 -11.96 0.35 -19.89
CA ILE A 52 -12.61 -0.96 -19.90
C ILE A 52 -11.87 -1.87 -18.92
N PRO A 53 -12.58 -2.58 -18.01
CA PRO A 53 -11.97 -3.59 -17.15
C PRO A 53 -11.27 -4.66 -18.02
N PRO A 54 -9.96 -4.89 -17.87
CA PRO A 54 -9.27 -5.87 -18.70
C PRO A 54 -9.70 -7.30 -18.36
N ASN A 55 -9.61 -8.19 -19.33
CA ASN A 55 -9.59 -9.63 -19.09
C ASN A 55 -8.13 -10.13 -18.97
N VAL A 56 -7.95 -11.41 -18.59
CA VAL A 56 -6.62 -12.01 -18.38
C VAL A 56 -5.75 -11.92 -19.64
N ASP A 57 -6.33 -12.16 -20.81
CA ASP A 57 -5.62 -12.16 -22.09
C ASP A 57 -5.13 -10.77 -22.52
N GLN A 58 -5.76 -9.72 -22.00
CA GLN A 58 -5.39 -8.32 -22.26
C GLN A 58 -4.26 -7.80 -21.38
N ILE A 59 -3.97 -8.45 -20.24
CA ILE A 59 -2.92 -8.02 -19.30
C ILE A 59 -1.55 -7.91 -20.00
N PRO A 60 -1.06 -8.89 -20.77
CA PRO A 60 0.24 -8.76 -21.44
C PRO A 60 0.33 -7.56 -22.39
N THR A 61 -0.79 -7.18 -23.01
CA THR A 61 -0.85 -6.00 -23.88
C THR A 61 -0.74 -4.71 -23.07
N LEU A 62 -1.44 -4.63 -21.92
CA LEU A 62 -1.31 -3.50 -20.99
C LEU A 62 0.12 -3.36 -20.45
N VAL A 63 0.77 -4.49 -20.13
CA VAL A 63 2.17 -4.52 -19.68
C VAL A 63 3.11 -3.95 -20.75
N ARG A 64 2.94 -4.37 -22.02
CA ARG A 64 3.81 -3.88 -23.10
C ARG A 64 3.56 -2.41 -23.43
N ALA A 65 2.31 -1.96 -23.36
CA ALA A 65 1.95 -0.60 -23.68
C ALA A 65 2.41 0.39 -22.60
N CYS A 66 2.21 0.03 -21.32
CA CYS A 66 2.43 0.96 -20.21
C CYS A 66 3.66 0.63 -19.36
N SER A 67 4.07 -0.64 -19.26
CA SER A 67 5.10 -1.10 -18.31
C SER A 67 4.92 -0.45 -16.92
N PRO A 68 3.75 -0.63 -16.27
CA PRO A 68 3.41 0.11 -15.07
C PRO A 68 4.31 -0.26 -13.91
N GLN A 69 4.70 0.75 -13.13
CA GLN A 69 5.39 0.59 -11.84
C GLN A 69 4.39 0.58 -10.68
N ALA A 70 3.24 1.23 -10.84
CA ALA A 70 2.11 1.15 -9.93
C ALA A 70 0.80 1.07 -10.72
N ILE A 71 -0.23 0.52 -10.09
CA ILE A 71 -1.58 0.43 -10.66
C ILE A 71 -2.56 1.08 -9.69
N VAL A 72 -3.49 1.86 -10.23
CA VAL A 72 -4.63 2.42 -9.51
C VAL A 72 -5.88 1.79 -10.09
N ILE A 73 -6.72 1.19 -9.24
CA ILE A 73 -7.97 0.55 -9.65
C ILE A 73 -9.13 1.22 -8.93
N GLU A 74 -10.06 1.77 -9.69
CA GLU A 74 -11.34 2.22 -9.15
C GLU A 74 -12.14 1.05 -8.60
N THR A 75 -12.59 1.12 -7.36
CA THR A 75 -13.26 0.02 -6.64
C THR A 75 -14.55 -0.44 -7.33
N SER A 76 -15.27 0.48 -7.96
CA SER A 76 -16.47 0.19 -8.76
C SER A 76 -16.19 -0.80 -9.91
N CYS A 77 -14.96 -0.81 -10.43
CA CYS A 77 -14.50 -1.70 -11.49
C CYS A 77 -14.34 -3.15 -11.00
N LEU A 78 -14.08 -3.36 -9.71
CA LEU A 78 -13.83 -4.69 -9.14
C LEU A 78 -15.01 -5.65 -9.33
N ALA A 79 -16.26 -5.14 -9.35
CA ALA A 79 -17.44 -5.96 -9.61
C ALA A 79 -17.46 -6.59 -11.02
N SER A 80 -16.74 -5.99 -11.96
CA SER A 80 -16.66 -6.45 -13.35
C SER A 80 -15.39 -7.27 -13.63
N LEU A 81 -14.44 -7.27 -12.69
CA LEU A 81 -13.18 -8.00 -12.81
C LEU A 81 -13.30 -9.35 -12.11
N SER A 82 -12.83 -10.40 -12.76
CA SER A 82 -12.64 -11.67 -12.06
C SER A 82 -11.50 -11.57 -11.06
N ASN A 83 -11.58 -12.33 -9.96
CA ASN A 83 -10.53 -12.38 -8.95
C ASN A 83 -9.15 -12.74 -9.53
N ALA A 84 -9.12 -13.61 -10.55
CA ALA A 84 -7.91 -13.96 -11.27
C ALA A 84 -7.25 -12.75 -11.97
N VAL A 85 -8.06 -11.85 -12.54
CA VAL A 85 -7.56 -10.62 -13.16
C VAL A 85 -7.00 -9.67 -12.10
N VAL A 86 -7.74 -9.42 -11.02
CA VAL A 86 -7.28 -8.53 -9.95
C VAL A 86 -5.97 -9.03 -9.34
N GLY A 87 -5.88 -10.34 -9.06
CA GLY A 87 -4.65 -10.96 -8.57
C GLY A 87 -3.48 -10.84 -9.57
N ALA A 88 -3.74 -11.04 -10.87
CA ALA A 88 -2.73 -10.89 -11.91
C ALA A 88 -2.24 -9.43 -12.04
N LEU A 89 -3.13 -8.44 -11.90
CA LEU A 89 -2.76 -7.03 -11.84
C LEU A 89 -1.91 -6.72 -10.59
N CYS A 90 -2.29 -7.24 -9.42
CA CYS A 90 -1.52 -7.04 -8.19
C CYS A 90 -0.14 -7.72 -8.23
N ALA A 91 -0.03 -8.85 -8.94
CA ALA A 91 1.25 -9.53 -9.17
C ALA A 91 2.16 -8.79 -10.17
N LEU A 92 1.57 -7.99 -11.07
CA LEU A 92 2.30 -7.20 -12.06
C LEU A 92 2.99 -5.99 -11.41
N ALA A 93 2.28 -5.24 -10.58
CA ALA A 93 2.79 -4.07 -9.90
C ALA A 93 2.02 -3.76 -8.61
N PRO A 94 2.63 -3.06 -7.63
CA PRO A 94 1.93 -2.58 -6.45
C PRO A 94 0.66 -1.81 -6.81
N THR A 95 -0.45 -2.23 -6.23
CA THR A 95 -1.79 -1.77 -6.60
C THR A 95 -2.44 -0.99 -5.47
N VAL A 96 -3.01 0.16 -5.79
CA VAL A 96 -3.83 1.01 -4.92
C VAL A 96 -5.27 0.96 -5.39
N LEU A 97 -6.19 0.67 -4.47
CA LEU A 97 -7.62 0.77 -4.72
C LEU A 97 -8.09 2.19 -4.43
N LEU A 98 -8.97 2.69 -5.29
CA LEU A 98 -9.51 4.04 -5.22
C LEU A 98 -11.03 3.96 -5.18
N GLY A 99 -11.65 4.40 -4.08
CA GLY A 99 -13.08 4.20 -3.89
C GLY A 99 -13.66 4.95 -2.70
N THR A 100 -14.94 4.72 -2.45
CA THR A 100 -15.67 5.17 -1.26
C THR A 100 -16.15 3.96 -0.44
N ASP A 101 -16.75 4.20 0.73
CA ASP A 101 -17.19 3.14 1.64
C ASP A 101 -18.28 2.21 1.10
N GLU A 102 -19.08 2.67 0.13
CA GLU A 102 -20.10 1.82 -0.48
C GLU A 102 -19.47 0.57 -1.12
N ASP A 103 -18.16 0.64 -1.40
CA ASP A 103 -17.36 -0.45 -1.91
C ASP A 103 -16.55 -1.21 -0.85
N ALA A 104 -16.76 -1.00 0.46
CA ALA A 104 -15.91 -1.57 1.52
C ALA A 104 -15.69 -3.10 1.38
N GLN A 105 -16.73 -3.86 1.05
CA GLN A 105 -16.60 -5.31 0.82
C GLN A 105 -15.73 -5.63 -0.40
N ARG A 106 -15.86 -4.87 -1.49
CA ARG A 106 -15.06 -5.02 -2.71
C ARG A 106 -13.62 -4.60 -2.46
N THR A 107 -13.41 -3.52 -1.71
CA THR A 107 -12.10 -3.08 -1.24
C THR A 107 -11.41 -4.19 -0.45
N MET A 108 -12.12 -4.81 0.50
CA MET A 108 -11.57 -5.94 1.26
C MET A 108 -11.23 -7.14 0.38
N GLU A 109 -12.03 -7.44 -0.63
CA GLU A 109 -11.71 -8.49 -1.62
C GLU A 109 -10.48 -8.13 -2.45
N GLY A 110 -10.37 -6.90 -2.96
CA GLY A 110 -9.19 -6.44 -3.68
C GLY A 110 -7.91 -6.50 -2.84
N LEU A 111 -7.98 -6.14 -1.55
CA LEU A 111 -6.87 -6.28 -0.62
C LEU A 111 -6.49 -7.75 -0.40
N ARG A 112 -7.47 -8.66 -0.26
CA ARG A 112 -7.22 -10.11 -0.17
C ARG A 112 -6.55 -10.68 -1.43
N LEU A 113 -6.80 -10.07 -2.58
CA LEU A 113 -6.22 -10.45 -3.87
C LEU A 113 -4.83 -9.82 -4.11
N GLY A 114 -4.33 -9.02 -3.17
CA GLY A 114 -2.95 -8.53 -3.16
C GLY A 114 -2.79 -7.03 -3.37
N ALA A 115 -3.88 -6.25 -3.45
CA ALA A 115 -3.77 -4.80 -3.42
C ALA A 115 -3.13 -4.35 -2.10
N ARG A 116 -2.28 -3.32 -2.16
CA ARG A 116 -1.48 -2.85 -1.02
C ARG A 116 -1.91 -1.48 -0.51
N GLY A 117 -2.69 -0.75 -1.30
CA GLY A 117 -3.20 0.56 -0.94
C GLY A 117 -4.71 0.65 -1.06
N HIS A 118 -5.29 1.54 -0.26
CA HIS A 118 -6.66 2.02 -0.40
C HIS A 118 -6.67 3.51 -0.10
N VAL A 119 -7.34 4.29 -0.95
CA VAL A 119 -7.60 5.70 -0.72
C VAL A 119 -9.10 5.93 -0.83
N ASP A 120 -9.65 6.54 0.22
CA ASP A 120 -11.06 6.91 0.33
C ASP A 120 -11.27 8.25 -0.38
N TRP A 121 -11.53 8.21 -1.69
CA TRP A 121 -11.58 9.38 -2.56
C TRP A 121 -13.03 9.61 -3.02
N PRO A 122 -13.58 10.84 -2.92
CA PRO A 122 -12.91 12.14 -2.69
C PRO A 122 -12.94 12.66 -1.25
N GLU A 123 -13.19 11.80 -0.27
CA GLU A 123 -13.25 12.23 1.13
C GLU A 123 -11.87 12.62 1.68
N GLU A 124 -10.81 11.98 1.19
CA GLU A 124 -9.42 12.33 1.49
C GLU A 124 -8.88 13.40 0.54
N ALA A 125 -7.86 14.13 1.00
CA ALA A 125 -7.17 15.13 0.20
C ALA A 125 -6.53 14.50 -1.06
N PRO A 126 -6.53 15.18 -2.22
CA PRO A 126 -5.93 14.72 -3.47
C PRO A 126 -4.53 14.10 -3.28
N GLU A 127 -3.66 14.76 -2.52
CA GLU A 127 -2.27 14.36 -2.26
C GLU A 127 -2.15 12.97 -1.60
N ARG A 128 -3.25 12.47 -1.01
CA ARG A 128 -3.32 11.14 -0.43
C ARG A 128 -3.10 10.04 -1.45
N LEU A 129 -3.57 10.20 -2.69
CA LEU A 129 -3.32 9.20 -3.75
C LEU A 129 -1.83 9.10 -4.03
N ASP A 130 -1.15 10.23 -4.17
CA ASP A 130 0.29 10.26 -4.42
C ASP A 130 1.06 9.57 -3.28
N ALA A 131 0.73 9.93 -2.03
CA ALA A 131 1.36 9.32 -0.87
C ALA A 131 1.09 7.80 -0.80
N ALA A 132 -0.09 7.34 -1.22
CA ALA A 132 -0.40 5.93 -1.29
C ALA A 132 0.43 5.21 -2.35
N ILE A 133 0.57 5.80 -3.55
CA ILE A 133 1.40 5.27 -4.63
C ILE A 133 2.87 5.18 -4.18
N ASP A 134 3.40 6.25 -3.58
CA ASP A 134 4.77 6.31 -3.07
C ASP A 134 5.02 5.22 -2.03
N ALA A 135 4.09 5.05 -1.09
CA ALA A 135 4.19 4.03 -0.05
C ALA A 135 4.17 2.60 -0.62
N VAL A 136 3.25 2.28 -1.55
CA VAL A 136 3.19 0.93 -2.12
C VAL A 136 4.38 0.61 -3.02
N LEU A 137 4.93 1.61 -3.72
CA LEU A 137 6.18 1.50 -4.47
C LEU A 137 7.38 1.24 -3.55
N ALA A 138 7.41 1.88 -2.38
CA ALA A 138 8.40 1.61 -1.33
C ALA A 138 8.18 0.28 -0.59
N GLY A 139 7.13 -0.47 -0.93
CA GLY A 139 6.82 -1.78 -0.36
C GLY A 139 5.95 -1.76 0.90
N TYR A 140 5.46 -0.59 1.31
CA TYR A 140 4.57 -0.43 2.47
C TYR A 140 3.09 -0.54 2.06
N ALA A 141 2.25 -0.94 3.02
CA ALA A 141 0.81 -0.82 2.87
C ALA A 141 0.38 0.64 3.10
N ALA A 142 -0.63 1.10 2.36
CA ALA A 142 -1.13 2.46 2.46
C ALA A 142 -2.66 2.48 2.47
N LEU A 143 -3.25 2.31 3.64
CA LEU A 143 -4.70 2.24 3.82
C LEU A 143 -5.26 3.60 4.25
N SER A 144 -6.50 3.88 3.87
CA SER A 144 -7.21 5.07 4.38
C SER A 144 -7.35 4.98 5.90
N PRO A 145 -7.36 6.12 6.63
CA PRO A 145 -7.56 6.12 8.08
C PRO A 145 -8.81 5.35 8.50
N ARG A 146 -9.89 5.48 7.72
CA ARG A 146 -11.16 4.81 7.98
C ARG A 146 -11.07 3.29 7.85
N LEU A 147 -10.48 2.79 6.76
CA LEU A 147 -10.27 1.35 6.58
C LEU A 147 -9.33 0.78 7.65
N THR A 148 -8.31 1.54 8.03
CA THR A 148 -7.41 1.21 9.14
C THR A 148 -8.18 1.07 10.46
N SER A 149 -9.11 2.00 10.75
CA SER A 149 -9.99 1.91 11.92
C SER A 149 -10.85 0.65 11.89
N MET A 150 -11.53 0.37 10.77
CA MET A 150 -12.38 -0.82 10.64
C MET A 150 -11.61 -2.12 10.87
N ILE A 151 -10.40 -2.24 10.30
CA ILE A 151 -9.54 -3.40 10.51
C ILE A 151 -9.11 -3.50 11.98
N THR A 152 -8.71 -2.37 12.59
CA THR A 152 -8.28 -2.34 13.99
C THR A 152 -9.41 -2.73 14.94
N ASP A 153 -10.61 -2.19 14.73
CA ASP A 153 -11.80 -2.51 15.52
C ASP A 153 -12.14 -4.00 15.42
N GLU A 154 -12.05 -4.58 14.22
CA GLU A 154 -12.33 -5.99 14.01
C GLU A 154 -11.26 -6.90 14.63
N LEU A 155 -9.98 -6.49 14.59
CA LEU A 155 -8.91 -7.18 15.30
C LEU A 155 -9.10 -7.13 16.81
N GLN A 156 -9.59 -6.01 17.36
CA GLN A 156 -9.85 -5.88 18.80
C GLN A 156 -11.04 -6.73 19.26
N LYS A 157 -12.12 -6.82 18.47
CA LYS A 157 -13.27 -7.68 18.79
C LYS A 157 -12.91 -9.16 18.86
N ASN A 158 -12.01 -9.59 17.99
CA ASN A 158 -11.58 -10.98 17.88
C ASN A 158 -10.27 -11.27 18.64
N ALA A 159 -9.70 -10.27 19.32
CA ALA A 159 -8.54 -10.47 20.17
C ALA A 159 -8.96 -11.34 21.37
N PRO A 160 -8.26 -12.45 21.66
CA PRO A 160 -8.46 -13.14 22.92
C PRO A 160 -8.20 -12.13 24.05
N ILE A 161 -9.20 -11.93 24.90
CA ILE A 161 -9.08 -11.16 26.15
C ILE A 161 -8.29 -12.03 27.13
N GLU A 162 -7.07 -12.40 26.78
CA GLU A 162 -6.09 -12.76 27.79
C GLU A 162 -5.32 -11.48 28.08
N PRO A 163 -5.36 -10.96 29.32
CA PRO A 163 -4.44 -9.91 29.70
C PRO A 163 -3.05 -10.48 29.48
N VAL A 164 -2.36 -9.99 28.44
CA VAL A 164 -0.92 -10.13 28.34
C VAL A 164 -0.40 -9.44 29.58
N ALA A 165 -0.14 -10.22 30.63
CA ALA A 165 0.68 -9.79 31.72
C ALA A 165 1.99 -9.39 31.04
N LEU A 166 2.20 -8.08 30.88
CA LEU A 166 3.52 -7.53 30.75
C LEU A 166 4.23 -7.98 32.02
N CYS A 167 4.84 -9.16 31.99
CA CYS A 167 5.74 -9.60 33.04
C CYS A 167 6.68 -8.42 33.23
N PRO A 168 6.65 -7.72 34.38
CA PRO A 168 7.60 -6.65 34.60
C PRO A 168 8.95 -7.33 34.43
N GLN A 169 9.68 -6.92 33.39
CA GLN A 169 11.05 -7.35 33.20
C GLN A 169 11.70 -7.20 34.56
N GLN A 170 12.15 -8.31 35.13
CA GLN A 170 12.89 -8.33 36.37
C GLN A 170 13.97 -7.29 36.21
N GLN A 171 13.77 -6.12 36.82
CA GLN A 171 14.84 -5.21 37.16
C GLN A 171 15.74 -6.07 38.02
N ARG A 172 16.76 -6.66 37.39
CA ARG A 172 17.93 -7.17 38.08
C ARG A 172 18.38 -6.00 38.93
N THR A 173 18.06 -6.10 40.21
CA THR A 173 18.70 -5.37 41.27
C THR A 173 20.16 -5.78 41.21
N ASP A 174 20.95 -5.04 40.42
CA ASP A 174 22.38 -4.97 40.64
C ASP A 174 22.56 -4.33 42.02
N ALA A 175 22.63 -5.19 43.03
CA ALA A 175 23.05 -4.83 44.36
C ALA A 175 24.42 -4.13 44.25
N PRO A 176 24.65 -3.02 44.95
CA PRO A 176 25.96 -2.39 44.95
C PRO A 176 26.97 -3.39 45.52
N ARG A 177 28.00 -3.72 44.73
CA ARG A 177 29.20 -4.42 45.21
C ARG A 177 29.81 -3.59 46.34
N VAL A 178 29.46 -3.92 47.58
CA VAL A 178 30.17 -3.44 48.76
C VAL A 178 31.59 -3.99 48.67
N MET A 179 32.52 -3.17 48.21
CA MET A 179 33.95 -3.39 48.39
C MET A 179 34.21 -3.53 49.89
N ARG A 180 34.31 -4.77 50.37
CA ARG A 180 34.91 -5.06 51.67
C ARG A 180 36.38 -4.66 51.59
N ARG A 181 36.70 -3.43 52.00
CA ARG A 181 38.06 -3.06 52.39
C ARG A 181 38.45 -3.96 53.56
N ARG A 182 39.43 -4.83 53.31
CA ARG A 182 40.17 -5.55 54.36
C ARG A 182 40.80 -4.50 55.29
N PRO A 183 40.62 -4.59 56.62
CA PRO A 183 41.47 -3.85 57.54
C PRO A 183 42.85 -4.51 57.56
N ALA A 184 43.90 -3.72 57.29
CA ALA A 184 45.28 -4.10 57.61
C ALA A 184 45.46 -3.96 59.11
N ALA A 185 45.49 -5.08 59.81
CA ALA A 185 45.76 -5.15 61.24
C ALA A 185 47.28 -5.25 61.46
N GLY A 186 47.78 -4.42 62.36
CA GLY A 186 48.75 -4.84 63.37
C GLY A 186 50.21 -4.89 62.93
N THR A 187 50.91 -3.80 63.18
CA THR A 187 52.32 -3.80 63.62
C THR A 187 52.49 -4.74 64.82
N PRO A 188 53.50 -5.63 64.83
CA PRO A 188 54.06 -6.16 66.07
C PRO A 188 55.32 -5.37 66.48
N PRO A 189 55.62 -5.25 67.78
CA PRO A 189 56.75 -4.50 68.31
C PRO A 189 58.03 -5.33 68.48
N GLU A 190 59.14 -4.59 68.62
CA GLU A 190 60.39 -4.85 69.39
C GLU A 190 61.46 -5.81 68.84
N PRO A 191 62.75 -5.68 69.26
CA PRO A 191 63.30 -4.97 70.43
C PRO A 191 63.95 -3.59 70.18
#